data_AF-U5NZD7-F1
#
_entry.id   AF-U5NZD7-F1
#
_cell.length_a   1.000
_cell.length_b   1.000
_cell.length_c   1.000
_cell.angle_alpha   90.00
_cell.angle_beta   90.00
_cell.angle_gamma   90.00
#
_symmetry.space_group_name_H-M   'P 1'
#
loop_
_entity.id
_entity.type
_entity.pdbx_description
1 polymer ?
#
loop_
_entity_poly.entity_id
_entity_poly.type
_entity_poly.pdbx_seq_one_letter_code
_entity_poly.pdbx_strand_id
1 'polypeptide(L)'
;EDDDVTHVEGDVNPVRDLEIILDELRLKDIEYISNVYDKLFKLVERGGDKKLKPEYDTICKVKTLLEEEKRHVRFSDWDAKEIEVLNRHLLITSKPMIYLVNLSEKDFIRKKNKWLMKIKEWIDANDPGAMLIPFSGVFEYALLDMEPDARKEFLKEKGTTSALEKIIL
;
A
#
# COMPACT_ATOMS: atom_id res chain seq x y z
N GLU A 1 19.12 -9.43 10.64
CA GLU A 1 18.18 -10.39 11.21
C GLU A 1 18.26 -10.15 12.69
N ASP A 2 17.17 -9.64 13.24
CA ASP A 2 17.03 -9.32 14.64
C ASP A 2 16.01 -10.31 15.18
N ASP A 3 16.40 -11.15 16.13
CA ASP A 3 15.58 -12.28 16.62
C ASP A 3 14.37 -11.81 17.46
N ASP A 4 14.24 -10.50 17.69
CA ASP A 4 13.17 -9.88 18.51
C ASP A 4 11.89 -9.54 17.73
N VAL A 5 11.84 -9.80 16.42
CA VAL A 5 10.62 -9.65 15.61
C VAL A 5 10.01 -11.02 15.35
N THR A 6 8.87 -11.29 15.98
CA THR A 6 8.13 -12.54 15.79
C THR A 6 7.58 -12.62 14.37
N HIS A 7 8.21 -13.44 13.53
CA HIS A 7 7.72 -13.75 12.18
C HIS A 7 6.62 -14.80 12.26
N VAL A 8 5.39 -14.40 11.96
CA VAL A 8 4.19 -15.24 11.99
C VAL A 8 4.28 -16.43 11.01
N GLU A 9 5.17 -16.36 10.01
CA GLU A 9 5.38 -17.39 8.98
C GLU A 9 6.77 -18.06 8.99
N GLY A 10 7.54 -17.97 10.09
CA GLY A 10 8.81 -18.69 10.27
C GLY A 10 10.01 -18.09 9.52
N ASP A 11 9.94 -17.96 8.19
CA ASP A 11 11.00 -17.37 7.35
C ASP A 11 10.65 -15.96 6.86
N VAL A 12 11.61 -15.03 6.95
CA VAL A 12 11.48 -13.64 6.51
C VAL A 12 11.50 -13.57 4.99
N ASN A 13 10.34 -13.30 4.37
CA ASN A 13 10.26 -13.02 2.95
C ASN A 13 9.34 -11.83 2.67
N PRO A 14 9.89 -10.59 2.64
CA PRO A 14 9.07 -9.39 2.48
C PRO A 14 8.32 -9.35 1.15
N VAL A 15 8.78 -10.04 0.11
CA VAL A 15 8.06 -10.10 -1.18
C VAL A 15 6.77 -10.92 -1.04
N ARG A 16 6.83 -12.05 -0.33
CA ARG A 16 5.65 -12.86 -0.02
C ARG A 16 4.68 -12.09 0.87
N ASP A 17 5.19 -11.42 1.89
CA ASP A 17 4.37 -10.63 2.82
C ASP A 17 3.61 -9.51 2.08
N LEU A 18 4.26 -8.86 1.11
CA LEU A 18 3.63 -7.85 0.26
C LEU A 18 2.48 -8.45 -0.58
N GLU A 19 2.69 -9.59 -1.23
CA GLU A 19 1.65 -10.27 -2.01
C GLU A 19 0.44 -10.64 -1.14
N ILE A 20 0.69 -11.21 0.04
CA ILE A 20 -0.36 -11.59 0.99
C ILE A 20 -1.19 -10.37 1.38
N ILE A 21 -0.54 -9.28 1.80
CA ILE A 21 -1.25 -8.06 2.21
C ILE A 21 -2.08 -7.49 1.04
N LEU A 22 -1.51 -7.41 -0.17
CA LEU A 22 -2.25 -6.90 -1.33
C LEU A 22 -3.47 -7.76 -1.66
N ASP A 23 -3.35 -9.09 -1.59
CA ASP A 23 -4.46 -9.99 -1.83
C ASP A 23 -5.53 -9.89 -0.73
N GLU A 24 -5.13 -9.77 0.54
CA GLU A 24 -6.08 -9.56 1.64
C GLU A 24 -6.89 -8.27 1.49
N LEU A 25 -6.22 -7.16 1.13
CA LEU A 25 -6.87 -5.88 0.87
C LEU A 25 -7.89 -6.00 -0.29
N ARG A 26 -7.51 -6.70 -1.36
CA ARG A 26 -8.38 -6.96 -2.51
C ARG A 26 -9.59 -7.81 -2.12
N LEU A 27 -9.38 -8.88 -1.35
CA LEU A 27 -10.46 -9.75 -0.88
C LEU A 27 -11.46 -9.00 0.01
N LYS A 28 -10.98 -8.05 0.82
CA LYS A 28 -11.87 -7.18 1.62
C LYS A 28 -12.70 -6.24 0.78
N ASP A 29 -12.12 -5.65 -0.27
CA ASP A 29 -12.90 -4.85 -1.21
C ASP A 29 -13.92 -5.70 -2.00
N ILE A 30 -13.58 -6.93 -2.37
CA ILE A 30 -14.52 -7.87 -3.04
C ILE A 30 -15.72 -8.19 -2.15
N GLU A 31 -15.47 -8.50 -0.88
CA GLU A 31 -16.52 -8.79 0.11
C GLU A 31 -17.50 -7.61 0.23
N TYR A 32 -16.97 -6.39 0.30
CA TYR A 32 -17.77 -5.18 0.36
C TYR A 32 -18.54 -4.94 -0.96
N ILE A 33 -17.85 -4.97 -2.10
CA ILE A 33 -18.42 -4.67 -3.42
C ILE A 33 -19.49 -5.67 -3.84
N SER A 34 -19.34 -6.94 -3.48
CA SER A 34 -20.35 -7.97 -3.78
C SER A 34 -21.69 -7.65 -3.11
N ASN A 35 -21.66 -7.18 -1.86
CA ASN A 35 -22.86 -6.76 -1.14
C ASN A 35 -23.52 -5.51 -1.75
N VAL A 36 -22.72 -4.58 -2.29
CA VAL A 36 -23.21 -3.38 -2.99
C VAL A 36 -23.81 -3.77 -4.34
N TYR A 37 -23.12 -4.62 -5.09
CA TYR A 37 -23.54 -5.15 -6.38
C TYR A 37 -24.92 -5.81 -6.28
N ASP A 38 -25.12 -6.72 -5.32
CA ASP A 38 -26.39 -7.43 -5.16
C ASP A 38 -27.59 -6.51 -4.90
N LYS A 39 -27.37 -5.40 -4.19
CA LYS A 39 -28.41 -4.39 -3.94
C LYS A 39 -28.72 -3.62 -5.22
N LEU A 40 -27.69 -3.14 -5.92
CA LEU A 40 -27.84 -2.38 -7.15
C LEU A 40 -28.44 -3.23 -8.28
N PHE A 41 -28.05 -4.50 -8.40
CA PHE A 41 -28.59 -5.44 -9.36
C PHE A 41 -30.12 -5.58 -9.21
N LYS A 42 -30.61 -5.71 -7.97
CA LYS A 42 -32.06 -5.79 -7.71
C LYS A 42 -32.78 -4.50 -8.09
N LEU A 43 -32.20 -3.33 -7.83
CA LEU A 43 -32.85 -2.05 -8.11
C LEU A 43 -32.81 -1.69 -9.61
N VAL A 44 -31.71 -1.97 -10.29
CA VAL A 44 -31.48 -1.58 -11.67
C VAL A 44 -32.01 -2.63 -12.65
N GLU A 45 -31.52 -3.87 -12.56
CA GLU A 45 -31.86 -4.92 -13.55
C GLU A 45 -33.25 -5.51 -13.30
N ARG A 46 -33.68 -5.65 -12.05
CA ARG A 46 -35.04 -6.14 -11.72
C ARG A 46 -36.06 -5.03 -11.51
N GLY A 47 -35.65 -3.92 -10.90
CA GLY A 47 -36.52 -2.79 -10.56
C GLY A 47 -36.65 -1.73 -11.66
N GLY A 48 -35.74 -1.73 -12.65
CA GLY A 48 -35.77 -0.79 -13.77
C GLY A 48 -35.37 0.64 -13.43
N ASP A 49 -34.72 0.89 -12.28
CA ASP A 49 -34.31 2.24 -11.89
C ASP A 49 -33.08 2.71 -12.69
N LYS A 50 -33.35 3.44 -13.77
CA LYS A 50 -32.32 3.98 -14.67
C LYS A 50 -31.41 5.03 -14.01
N LYS A 51 -31.80 5.63 -12.87
CA LYS A 51 -30.98 6.64 -12.19
C LYS A 51 -29.74 6.01 -11.56
N LEU A 52 -29.84 4.76 -11.12
CA LEU A 52 -28.75 4.02 -10.49
C LEU A 52 -27.89 3.25 -11.50
N LYS A 53 -28.24 3.28 -12.78
CA LYS A 53 -27.51 2.55 -13.84
C LYS A 53 -26.02 2.93 -13.91
N PRO A 54 -25.62 4.22 -13.87
CA PRO A 54 -24.20 4.58 -13.91
C PRO A 54 -23.40 4.03 -12.72
N GLU A 55 -24.00 4.04 -11.52
CA GLU A 55 -23.39 3.47 -10.32
C GLU A 55 -23.25 1.95 -10.45
N TYR A 56 -24.32 1.26 -10.87
CA TYR A 56 -24.29 -0.18 -11.10
C TYR A 56 -23.23 -0.59 -12.13
N ASP A 57 -23.13 0.11 -13.26
CA ASP A 57 -22.16 -0.21 -14.29
C ASP A 57 -20.71 -0.02 -13.79
N THR A 58 -20.47 1.04 -13.00
CA THR A 58 -19.17 1.27 -12.34
C THR A 58 -18.84 0.15 -11.35
N ILE A 59 -19.78 -0.24 -10.50
CA ILE A 59 -19.60 -1.33 -9.52
C ILE A 59 -19.39 -2.68 -10.19
N CYS A 60 -20.05 -2.92 -11.32
CA CYS A 60 -19.81 -4.11 -12.14
C CYS A 60 -18.36 -4.15 -12.64
N LYS A 61 -17.88 -3.04 -13.21
CA LYS A 61 -16.47 -2.89 -13.64
C LYS A 61 -15.49 -3.10 -12.49
N VAL A 62 -15.75 -2.52 -11.31
CA VAL A 62 -14.92 -2.73 -10.10
C VAL A 62 -14.89 -4.21 -9.70
N LYS A 63 -16.04 -4.88 -9.69
CA LYS A 63 -16.13 -6.30 -9.33
C LYS A 63 -15.31 -7.17 -10.28
N THR A 64 -15.47 -6.98 -11.59
CA THR A 64 -14.67 -7.70 -12.61
C THR A 64 -13.18 -7.45 -12.42
N LEU A 65 -12.77 -6.20 -12.20
CA LEU A 65 -11.37 -5.84 -11.96
C LEU A 65 -10.78 -6.58 -10.74
N LEU A 66 -11.51 -6.60 -9.62
CA LEU A 66 -11.03 -7.19 -8.39
C LEU A 66 -11.05 -8.72 -8.43
N GLU A 67 -12.07 -9.34 -9.00
CA GLU A 67 -12.25 -10.80 -8.98
C GLU A 67 -11.55 -11.51 -10.13
N GLU A 68 -11.73 -11.03 -11.36
CA GLU A 68 -11.28 -11.70 -12.58
C GLU A 68 -9.87 -11.27 -12.97
N GLU A 69 -9.62 -9.95 -13.01
CA GLU A 69 -8.30 -9.39 -13.34
C GLU A 69 -7.34 -9.43 -12.15
N LYS A 70 -7.85 -9.69 -10.94
CA LYS A 70 -7.11 -9.69 -9.67
C LYS A 70 -6.27 -8.43 -9.46
N ARG A 71 -6.78 -7.28 -9.92
CA ARG A 71 -6.07 -6.01 -9.88
C ARG A 71 -6.71 -5.04 -8.90
N HIS A 72 -5.91 -4.23 -8.23
CA HIS A 72 -6.37 -3.17 -7.33
C HIS A 72 -7.04 -2.02 -8.11
N VAL A 73 -8.01 -1.35 -7.48
CA VAL A 73 -8.80 -0.28 -8.12
C VAL A 73 -7.94 0.87 -8.63
N ARG A 74 -6.89 1.24 -7.90
CA ARG A 74 -5.99 2.36 -8.25
C ARG A 74 -5.19 2.19 -9.55
N PHE A 75 -5.11 0.98 -10.10
CA PHE A 75 -4.35 0.70 -11.33
C PHE A 75 -5.18 0.74 -12.60
N SER A 76 -6.47 1.04 -12.48
CA SER A 76 -7.37 1.19 -13.62
C SER A 76 -7.60 2.65 -13.95
N ASP A 77 -7.81 2.91 -15.24
CA ASP A 77 -8.29 4.19 -15.70
C ASP A 77 -9.79 4.31 -15.43
N TRP A 78 -10.15 5.39 -14.73
CA TRP A 78 -11.52 5.73 -14.38
C TRP A 78 -11.86 7.10 -14.93
N ASP A 79 -13.06 7.24 -15.51
CA ASP A 79 -13.56 8.55 -15.89
C ASP A 79 -14.05 9.36 -14.68
N ALA A 80 -14.33 10.66 -14.87
CA ALA A 80 -14.73 11.54 -13.78
C ALA A 80 -16.01 11.09 -13.05
N LYS A 81 -16.96 10.48 -13.76
CA LYS A 81 -18.22 9.99 -13.17
C LYS A 81 -17.98 8.70 -12.39
N GLU A 82 -17.15 7.81 -12.92
CA GLU A 82 -16.73 6.59 -12.21
C GLU A 82 -15.99 6.96 -10.92
N ILE A 83 -15.10 7.96 -10.95
CA ILE A 83 -14.40 8.47 -9.76
C ILE A 83 -15.38 8.99 -8.70
N GLU A 84 -16.42 9.74 -9.09
CA GLU A 84 -17.46 10.18 -8.15
C GLU A 84 -18.18 8.99 -7.48
N VAL A 85 -18.41 7.91 -8.23
CA VAL A 85 -18.97 6.67 -7.65
C VAL A 85 -17.98 6.05 -6.67
N LEU A 86 -16.73 5.84 -7.08
CA LEU A 86 -15.69 5.21 -6.25
C LEU A 86 -15.47 5.95 -4.92
N ASN A 87 -15.48 7.28 -4.95
CA ASN A 87 -15.30 8.13 -3.76
C ASN A 87 -16.41 7.96 -2.72
N ARG A 88 -17.60 7.47 -3.11
CA ARG A 88 -18.69 7.16 -2.16
C ARG A 88 -18.49 5.82 -1.44
N HIS A 89 -17.70 4.92 -2.02
CA HIS A 89 -17.48 3.57 -1.48
C HIS A 89 -16.21 3.45 -0.64
N LEU A 90 -15.24 4.35 -0.82
CA LEU A 90 -14.01 4.43 -0.01
C LEU A 90 -13.25 3.09 0.06
N LEU A 91 -13.15 2.41 -1.08
CA LEU A 91 -12.43 1.14 -1.23
C LEU A 91 -10.99 1.27 -0.75
N ILE A 92 -10.43 0.19 -0.21
CA ILE A 92 -9.08 0.22 0.36
C ILE A 92 -8.05 0.24 -0.78
N THR A 93 -8.27 -0.56 -1.81
CA THR A 93 -7.38 -0.70 -2.97
C THR A 93 -7.42 0.48 -3.95
N SER A 94 -8.26 1.49 -3.71
CA SER A 94 -8.23 2.75 -4.46
C SER A 94 -7.24 3.77 -3.87
N LYS A 95 -6.75 3.55 -2.65
CA LYS A 95 -5.88 4.50 -1.95
C LYS A 95 -4.43 4.40 -2.46
N PRO A 96 -3.71 5.54 -2.55
CA PRO A 96 -2.28 5.52 -2.84
C PRO A 96 -1.50 4.83 -1.70
N MET A 97 -0.38 4.21 -2.02
CA MET A 97 0.47 3.52 -1.04
C MET A 97 1.92 4.00 -1.10
N ILE A 98 2.58 3.93 0.05
CA ILE A 98 4.00 4.20 0.24
C ILE A 98 4.60 2.98 0.93
N TYR A 99 5.71 2.47 0.39
CA TYR A 99 6.42 1.31 0.93
C TYR A 99 7.56 1.77 1.83
N LEU A 100 7.35 1.63 3.15
CA LEU A 100 8.38 1.91 4.15
C LEU A 100 9.14 0.63 4.46
N VAL A 101 10.37 0.51 3.96
CA VAL A 101 11.21 -0.68 4.18
C VAL A 101 12.05 -0.47 5.43
N ASN A 102 11.65 -1.10 6.53
CA ASN A 102 12.39 -1.03 7.78
C ASN A 102 13.67 -1.87 7.72
N LEU A 103 14.81 -1.24 7.95
CA LEU A 103 16.14 -1.82 7.93
C LEU A 103 16.79 -1.73 9.31
N SER A 104 17.75 -2.61 9.57
CA SER A 104 18.67 -2.42 10.68
C SER A 104 19.47 -1.12 10.51
N GLU A 105 19.91 -0.51 11.61
CA GLU A 105 20.73 0.71 11.56
C GLU A 105 21.95 0.54 10.65
N LYS A 106 22.63 -0.62 10.76
CA LYS A 106 23.81 -0.95 9.96
C LYS A 106 23.49 -0.98 8.46
N ASP A 107 22.40 -1.62 8.07
CA ASP A 107 21.99 -1.73 6.66
C ASP A 107 21.52 -0.39 6.09
N PHE A 108 20.83 0.41 6.91
CA PHE A 108 20.39 1.75 6.57
C PHE A 108 21.56 2.68 6.29
N ILE A 109 22.55 2.75 7.20
CA ILE A 109 23.76 3.57 7.03
C ILE A 109 24.56 3.11 5.81
N ARG A 110 24.71 1.79 5.61
CA ARG A 110 25.43 1.22 4.46
C ARG A 110 24.65 1.31 3.14
N LYS A 111 23.38 1.71 3.18
CA LYS A 111 22.45 1.76 2.04
C LYS A 111 22.39 0.45 1.25
N LYS A 112 22.51 -0.68 1.95
CA LYS A 112 22.60 -2.01 1.33
C LYS A 112 21.88 -3.04 2.17
N ASN A 113 20.92 -3.74 1.58
CA ASN A 113 20.21 -4.85 2.19
C ASN A 113 19.87 -5.89 1.11
N LYS A 114 19.87 -7.18 1.49
CA LYS A 114 19.61 -8.31 0.57
C LYS A 114 18.21 -8.30 -0.07
N TRP A 115 17.24 -7.65 0.57
CA TRP A 115 15.85 -7.58 0.13
C TRP A 115 15.51 -6.31 -0.65
N LEU A 116 16.27 -5.23 -0.48
CA LEU A 116 15.92 -3.91 -1.04
C LEU A 116 15.73 -3.96 -2.57
N MET A 117 16.62 -4.68 -3.26
CA MET A 117 16.54 -4.84 -4.71
C MET A 117 15.33 -5.67 -5.13
N LYS A 118 15.07 -6.79 -4.44
CA LYS A 118 13.92 -7.67 -4.72
C LYS A 118 12.59 -6.96 -4.48
N ILE A 119 12.47 -6.21 -3.39
CA ILE A 119 11.28 -5.42 -3.06
C ILE A 119 11.08 -4.35 -4.13
N LYS A 120 12.14 -3.65 -4.53
CA LYS A 120 12.06 -2.64 -5.58
C LYS A 120 11.60 -3.22 -6.91
N GLU A 121 12.20 -4.32 -7.36
CA GLU A 121 11.81 -5.01 -8.60
C GLU A 121 10.34 -5.46 -8.55
N TRP A 122 9.89 -5.97 -7.40
CA TRP A 122 8.50 -6.37 -7.23
C TRP A 122 7.55 -5.17 -7.26
N ILE A 123 7.88 -4.04 -6.63
CA ILE A 123 7.08 -2.81 -6.66
C ILE A 123 7.04 -2.25 -8.08
N ASP A 124 8.17 -2.18 -8.78
CA ASP A 124 8.23 -1.67 -10.15
C ASP A 124 7.35 -2.51 -11.11
N ALA A 125 7.20 -3.81 -10.83
CA ALA A 125 6.35 -4.71 -11.61
C ALA A 125 4.85 -4.68 -11.23
N ASN A 126 4.53 -4.52 -9.94
CA ASN A 126 3.16 -4.69 -9.42
C ASN A 126 2.46 -3.38 -9.00
N ASP A 127 3.23 -2.33 -8.71
CA ASP A 127 2.74 -1.01 -8.28
C ASP A 127 3.61 0.10 -8.88
N PRO A 128 3.58 0.26 -10.23
CA PRO A 128 4.41 1.21 -10.92
C PRO A 128 4.09 2.64 -10.46
N GLY A 129 5.07 3.28 -9.84
CA GLY A 129 4.97 4.66 -9.35
C GLY A 129 4.81 4.80 -7.84
N ALA A 130 4.68 3.70 -7.09
CA ALA A 130 4.70 3.77 -5.64
C ALA A 130 6.08 4.14 -5.09
N MET A 131 6.08 4.93 -4.03
CA MET A 131 7.31 5.39 -3.42
C MET A 131 7.84 4.34 -2.45
N LEU A 132 9.07 3.88 -2.69
CA LEU A 132 9.84 3.10 -1.73
C LEU A 132 10.77 4.01 -0.93
N ILE A 133 10.64 3.99 0.39
CA ILE A 133 11.49 4.72 1.32
C ILE A 133 12.13 3.70 2.28
N PRO A 134 13.45 3.44 2.18
CA PRO A 134 14.14 2.70 3.21
C PRO A 134 14.29 3.59 4.44
N PHE A 135 14.01 3.04 5.61
CA PHE A 135 14.21 3.72 6.89
C PHE A 135 14.69 2.72 7.94
N SER A 136 15.14 3.19 9.09
CA SER A 136 15.45 2.32 10.22
C SER A 136 14.74 2.84 11.45
N GLY A 137 13.72 2.09 11.93
CA GLY A 137 12.97 2.48 13.10
C GLY A 137 13.85 2.62 14.35
N VAL A 138 14.84 1.74 14.50
CA VAL A 138 15.82 1.78 15.60
C VAL A 138 16.67 3.06 15.53
N PHE A 139 17.15 3.41 14.34
CA PHE A 139 17.93 4.62 14.12
C PHE A 139 17.09 5.88 14.40
N GLU A 140 15.89 5.96 13.82
CA GLU A 140 15.00 7.12 14.02
C GLU A 140 14.57 7.27 15.48
N TYR A 141 14.34 6.16 16.18
CA TYR A 141 14.03 6.16 17.60
C TYR A 141 15.20 6.71 18.43
N ALA A 142 16.43 6.27 18.14
CA ALA A 142 17.62 6.80 18.81
C ALA A 142 17.79 8.32 18.56
N LEU A 143 17.43 8.83 17.38
CA LEU A 143 17.47 10.26 17.10
C LEU A 143 16.42 11.06 17.88
N LEU A 144 15.27 10.47 18.19
CA LEU A 144 14.17 11.15 18.91
C LEU A 144 14.61 11.64 20.29
N ASP A 145 15.40 10.84 21.01
CA ASP A 145 15.87 11.16 22.36
C ASP A 145 17.07 12.13 22.39
N MET A 146 17.62 12.49 21.23
CA MET A 146 18.76 13.40 21.12
C MET A 146 18.32 14.85 20.97
N GLU A 147 19.02 15.74 21.67
CA GLU A 147 18.92 17.20 21.47
C GLU A 147 19.27 17.59 20.03
N PRO A 148 18.69 18.68 19.47
CA PRO A 148 18.84 19.06 18.06
C PRO A 148 20.30 19.23 17.59
N ASP A 149 21.18 19.74 18.45
CA ASP A 149 22.59 19.94 18.12
C ASP A 149 23.36 18.62 18.15
N ALA A 150 23.13 17.78 19.16
CA ALA A 150 23.69 16.43 19.25
C ALA A 150 23.22 15.54 18.08
N ARG A 151 21.96 15.68 17.66
CA ARG A 151 21.39 14.98 16.50
C ARG A 151 22.14 15.35 15.22
N LYS A 152 22.41 16.64 14.98
CA LYS A 152 23.16 17.09 13.78
C LYS A 152 24.58 16.54 13.76
N GLU A 153 25.26 16.53 14.90
CA GLU A 153 26.60 15.96 15.02
C GLU A 153 26.59 14.45 14.76
N PHE A 154 25.64 13.72 15.34
CA PHE A 154 25.50 12.28 15.15
C PHE A 154 25.19 11.91 13.69
N LEU A 155 24.29 12.63 13.02
CA LEU A 155 23.99 12.45 11.60
C LEU A 155 25.24 12.67 10.73
N LYS A 156 26.03 13.71 11.05
CA LYS A 156 27.28 14.03 10.35
C LYS A 156 28.34 12.96 10.56
N GLU A 157 28.47 12.42 11.78
CA GLU A 157 29.41 11.36 12.12
C GLU A 157 29.07 10.05 11.39
N LYS A 158 27.79 9.68 11.39
CA LYS A 158 27.31 8.46 10.72
C LYS A 158 27.22 8.60 9.20
N GLY A 159 27.35 9.81 8.66
CA GLY A 159 27.27 10.09 7.22
C GLY A 159 25.90 9.78 6.63
N THR A 160 24.84 9.90 7.42
CA THR A 160 23.46 9.59 7.00
C THR A 160 22.51 10.72 7.40
N THR A 161 21.30 10.69 6.86
CA THR A 161 20.22 11.64 7.16
C THR A 161 19.00 10.88 7.67
N SER A 162 18.16 11.54 8.47
CA SER A 162 16.87 10.98 8.87
C SER A 162 15.98 10.76 7.63
N ALA A 163 15.27 9.64 7.61
CA ALA A 163 14.26 9.32 6.61
C ALA A 163 12.89 9.92 6.97
N LEU A 164 12.64 10.31 8.24
CA LEU A 164 11.34 10.80 8.69
C LEU A 164 10.89 12.06 7.95
N GLU A 165 11.81 12.98 7.67
CA GLU A 165 11.49 14.18 6.88
C GLU A 165 10.92 13.81 5.51
N LYS A 166 11.51 12.80 4.85
CA LYS A 166 11.05 12.30 3.55
C LYS A 166 9.75 11.49 3.63
N ILE A 167 9.46 10.89 4.78
CA ILE A 167 8.21 10.11 4.96
C ILE A 167 7.01 11.04 5.15
N ILE A 168 7.22 12.20 5.76
CA ILE A 168 6.16 13.18 6.06
C ILE A 168 5.89 14.11 4.88
N LEU A 169 6.93 14.46 4.12
CA LEU A 169 6.89 15.37 2.97
C LEU A 169 6.48 14.67 1.67
#